data_AF-A7ICQ8-F1
#
_entry.id   AF-A7ICQ8-F1
#
_cell.length_a   1.000
_cell.length_b   1.000
_cell.length_c   1.000
_cell.angle_alpha   90.00
_cell.angle_beta   90.00
_cell.angle_gamma   90.00
#
_symmetry.space_group_name_H-M   'P 1'
#
loop_
_entity.id
_entity.type
_entity.pdbx_description
1 polymer ?
#
loop_
_entity_poly.entity_id
_entity_poly.type
_entity_poly.pdbx_seq_one_letter_code
_entity_poly.pdbx_strand_id
1 'polypeptide(L)'
;MCVFICRETDSGAGMERFEKERMEALAARRAEWQDSGETLEERFGPGSFGCHEALHVTHLVVDLIERELVQHSAVLLDPSWFDRIREAQALLYRAYQEAGARHL
;
A
#
# COMPACT_ATOMS: atom_id res chain seq x y z
N MET A 1 -22.32 -8.51 23.87
CA MET A 1 -21.55 -9.77 23.71
C MET A 1 -21.16 -9.85 22.24
N CYS A 2 -19.99 -9.31 21.88
CA CYS A 2 -19.51 -9.32 20.50
C CYS A 2 -18.52 -10.47 20.36
N VAL A 3 -18.78 -11.36 19.41
CA VAL A 3 -18.01 -12.58 19.18
C VAL A 3 -16.70 -12.18 18.50
N PHE A 4 -15.59 -12.39 19.20
CA PHE A 4 -14.23 -12.26 18.66
C PHE A 4 -13.99 -13.45 17.72
N ILE A 5 -14.19 -13.27 16.41
CA ILE A 5 -13.74 -14.26 15.42
C ILE A 5 -12.30 -13.90 15.06
N CYS A 6 -11.36 -14.51 15.77
CA CYS A 6 -10.04 -14.76 15.22
C CYS A 6 -10.20 -15.78 14.08
N ARG A 7 -9.93 -15.37 12.84
CA ARG A 7 -9.52 -16.26 11.74
C ARG A 7 -8.23 -15.67 11.17
N GLU A 8 -7.11 -16.27 11.53
CA GLU A 8 -6.41 -17.30 10.75
C GLU A 8 -5.80 -16.73 9.47
N THR A 9 -4.47 -16.76 9.47
CA THR A 9 -3.55 -16.27 8.45
C THR A 9 -3.73 -17.02 7.14
N ASP A 10 -4.48 -16.43 6.22
CA ASP A 10 -4.59 -16.83 4.81
C ASP A 10 -3.44 -16.24 3.96
N SER A 11 -2.20 -16.41 4.43
CA SER A 11 -1.04 -15.68 3.88
C SER A 11 -0.68 -16.11 2.46
N GLY A 12 -0.81 -17.40 2.13
CA GLY A 12 -0.49 -17.95 0.80
C GLY A 12 -1.53 -17.60 -0.28
N ALA A 13 -2.81 -17.89 -0.02
CA ALA A 13 -3.87 -17.58 -0.96
C ALA A 13 -4.12 -16.06 -1.10
N GLY A 14 -3.84 -15.30 -0.04
CA GLY A 14 -3.83 -13.84 -0.07
C GLY A 14 -2.80 -13.29 -1.07
N MET A 15 -1.56 -13.80 -1.06
CA MET A 15 -0.52 -13.36 -1.99
C MET A 15 -0.86 -13.67 -3.45
N GLU A 16 -1.37 -14.88 -3.74
CA GLU A 16 -1.79 -15.25 -5.11
C GLU A 16 -2.95 -14.37 -5.61
N ARG A 17 -3.90 -14.05 -4.73
CA ARG A 17 -4.99 -13.14 -5.04
C ARG A 17 -4.49 -11.72 -5.33
N PHE A 18 -3.60 -11.18 -4.50
CA PHE A 18 -3.04 -9.84 -4.71
C PHE A 18 -2.24 -9.76 -6.02
N GLU A 19 -1.47 -10.80 -6.34
CA GLU A 19 -0.72 -10.83 -7.60
C GLU A 19 -1.64 -10.89 -8.81
N LYS A 20 -2.72 -11.69 -8.73
CA LYS A 20 -3.76 -11.71 -9.77
C LYS A 20 -4.40 -10.33 -9.96
N GLU A 21 -4.83 -9.69 -8.87
CA GLU A 21 -5.43 -8.34 -8.90
C GLU A 21 -4.45 -7.31 -9.50
N ARG A 22 -3.15 -7.38 -9.14
CA ARG A 22 -2.10 -6.52 -9.70
C ARG A 22 -1.94 -6.71 -11.21
N MET A 23 -1.90 -7.96 -11.69
CA MET A 23 -1.73 -8.26 -13.10
C MET A 23 -2.93 -7.85 -13.95
N GLU A 24 -4.16 -8.03 -13.43
CA GLU A 24 -5.38 -7.56 -14.09
C GLU A 24 -5.42 -6.04 -14.19
N ALA A 25 -5.09 -5.33 -13.11
CA ALA A 25 -5.01 -3.87 -13.11
C ALA A 25 -3.92 -3.34 -14.07
N LEU A 26 -2.76 -3.99 -14.12
CA LEU A 26 -1.67 -3.61 -15.02
C LEU A 26 -2.04 -3.83 -16.50
N ALA A 27 -2.70 -4.94 -16.83
CA ALA A 27 -3.17 -5.22 -18.18
C ALA A 27 -4.20 -4.18 -18.64
N ALA A 28 -5.17 -3.85 -17.77
CA ALA A 28 -6.17 -2.81 -18.04
C ALA A 28 -5.50 -1.45 -18.29
N ARG A 29 -4.57 -1.05 -17.42
CA ARG A 29 -3.90 0.25 -17.57
C ARG A 29 -3.03 0.32 -18.81
N ARG A 30 -2.32 -0.75 -19.18
CA ARG A 30 -1.54 -0.79 -20.43
C ARG A 30 -2.44 -0.69 -21.66
N ALA A 31 -3.62 -1.30 -21.64
CA ALA A 31 -4.60 -1.18 -22.73
C ALA A 31 -5.11 0.27 -22.87
N GLU A 32 -5.42 0.95 -21.76
CA GLU A 32 -5.81 2.37 -21.75
C GLU A 32 -4.74 3.31 -22.32
N TRP A 33 -3.46 2.94 -22.17
CA TRP A 33 -2.31 3.76 -22.55
C TRP A 33 -1.80 3.53 -23.97
N GLN A 34 -2.37 2.58 -24.73
CA GLN A 34 -1.90 2.21 -26.07
C GLN A 34 -1.78 3.39 -27.05
N ASP A 35 -2.71 4.36 -26.94
CA ASP A 35 -2.78 5.51 -27.84
C ASP A 35 -2.31 6.83 -27.20
N SER A 36 -1.68 6.77 -26.01
CA SER A 36 -1.34 7.97 -25.22
C SER A 36 -0.07 8.70 -25.68
N GLY A 37 0.77 8.05 -26.50
CA GLY A 37 2.04 8.61 -27.00
C GLY A 37 3.22 8.49 -26.02
N GLU A 38 3.01 7.98 -24.81
CA GLU A 38 4.02 7.63 -23.81
C GLU A 38 3.67 6.24 -23.24
N THR A 39 4.65 5.43 -22.89
CA THR A 39 4.41 4.15 -22.22
C THR A 39 4.14 4.34 -20.72
N LEU A 40 3.47 3.36 -20.10
CA LEU A 40 3.20 3.41 -18.67
C LEU A 40 4.51 3.42 -17.85
N GLU A 41 5.52 2.68 -18.32
CA GLU A 41 6.83 2.59 -17.72
C GLU A 41 7.63 3.90 -17.81
N GLU A 42 7.52 4.65 -18.92
CA GLU A 42 8.10 6.00 -19.01
C GLU A 42 7.44 6.96 -18.03
N ARG A 43 6.10 6.87 -17.87
CA ARG A 43 5.37 7.78 -16.99
C ARG A 43 5.55 7.48 -15.50
N PHE A 44 5.60 6.21 -15.10
CA PHE A 44 5.52 5.79 -13.70
C PHE A 44 6.70 4.92 -13.22
N GLY A 45 7.65 4.59 -14.09
CA GLY A 45 8.85 3.82 -13.73
C GLY A 45 9.86 4.64 -12.91
N PRO A 46 10.93 3.99 -12.42
CA PRO A 46 12.03 4.68 -11.74
C PRO A 46 12.55 5.88 -12.54
N GLY A 47 12.87 6.96 -11.83
CA GLY A 47 13.32 8.23 -12.40
C GLY A 47 12.19 9.13 -12.92
N SER A 48 10.95 8.64 -12.99
CA SER A 48 9.81 9.42 -13.48
C SER A 48 9.16 10.29 -12.39
N PHE A 49 8.45 11.33 -12.82
CA PHE A 49 7.61 12.13 -11.92
C PHE A 49 6.52 11.29 -11.25
N GLY A 50 5.93 10.34 -11.97
CA GLY A 50 4.90 9.45 -11.43
C GLY A 50 5.43 8.54 -10.31
N CYS A 51 6.67 8.07 -10.41
CA CYS A 51 7.30 7.30 -9.34
C CYS A 51 7.55 8.16 -8.09
N HIS A 52 8.00 9.41 -8.28
CA HIS A 52 8.16 10.37 -7.18
C HIS A 52 6.81 10.71 -6.51
N GLU A 53 5.75 10.89 -7.29
CA GLU A 53 4.40 11.10 -6.75
C GLU A 53 3.94 9.91 -5.91
N ALA A 54 4.12 8.68 -6.37
CA ALA A 54 3.76 7.47 -5.63
C ALA A 54 4.51 7.37 -4.29
N LEU A 55 5.80 7.73 -4.27
CA LEU A 55 6.57 7.82 -3.03
C LEU A 55 6.02 8.88 -2.07
N HIS A 56 5.72 10.07 -2.59
CA HIS A 56 5.16 11.15 -1.81
C HIS A 56 3.82 10.75 -1.19
N VAL A 57 2.90 10.17 -1.98
CA VAL A 57 1.59 9.71 -1.50
C VAL A 57 1.75 8.61 -0.44
N THR A 58 2.69 7.68 -0.61
CA THR A 58 2.95 6.64 0.39
C THR A 58 3.38 7.26 1.72
N HIS A 59 4.26 8.28 1.69
CA HIS A 59 4.67 9.01 2.89
C HIS A 59 3.48 9.72 3.57
N LEU A 60 2.60 10.36 2.78
CA LEU A 60 1.38 11.00 3.30
C LEU A 60 0.47 10.00 4.02
N VAL A 61 0.29 8.80 3.46
CA VAL A 61 -0.53 7.75 4.08
C VAL A 61 0.10 7.27 5.40
N VAL A 62 1.42 7.08 5.45
CA VAL A 62 2.11 6.68 6.68
C VAL A 62 1.95 7.74 7.79
N ASP A 63 2.09 9.02 7.44
CA ASP A 63 1.89 10.15 8.37
C ASP A 63 0.43 10.24 8.82
N LEU A 64 -0.53 10.01 7.92
CA LEU A 64 -1.96 9.99 8.25
C LEU A 64 -2.30 8.87 9.24
N ILE A 65 -1.73 7.68 9.07
CA ILE A 65 -1.90 6.57 10.02
C ILE A 65 -1.38 6.98 11.41
N GLU A 66 -0.19 7.60 11.48
CA GLU A 66 0.38 8.06 12.75
C GLU A 66 -0.53 9.07 13.44
N ARG A 67 -0.98 10.09 12.70
CA ARG A 67 -1.72 11.22 13.28
C ARG A 67 -3.16 10.89 13.61
N GLU A 68 -3.84 10.18 12.73
CA GLU A 68 -5.29 10.01 12.80
C GLU A 68 -5.70 8.65 13.37
N LEU A 69 -4.97 7.56 13.07
CA LEU A 69 -5.36 6.23 13.53
C LEU A 69 -4.67 5.81 14.82
N VAL A 70 -3.35 5.95 14.92
CA VAL A 70 -2.59 5.54 16.12
C VAL A 70 -3.01 6.35 17.34
N GLN A 71 -3.36 7.63 17.15
CA GLN A 71 -3.83 8.51 18.23
C GLN A 71 -5.34 8.40 18.50
N HIS A 72 -6.09 7.62 17.71
CA HIS A 72 -7.53 7.55 17.86
C HIS A 72 -7.93 6.81 19.15
N SER A 73 -8.84 7.37 19.95
CA SER A 73 -9.24 6.80 21.23
C SER A 73 -9.75 5.36 21.12
N ALA A 74 -10.50 5.02 20.08
CA ALA A 74 -10.98 3.65 19.88
C ALA A 74 -9.85 2.65 19.59
N VAL A 75 -8.76 3.10 18.95
CA VAL A 75 -7.57 2.30 18.67
C VAL A 75 -6.75 2.13 19.95
N LEU A 76 -6.59 3.19 20.74
CA LEU A 76 -5.89 3.14 22.03
C LEU A 76 -6.57 2.22 23.07
N LEU A 77 -7.90 2.09 23.00
CA LEU A 77 -8.68 1.25 23.91
C LEU A 77 -8.62 -0.25 23.56
N ASP A 78 -8.23 -0.62 22.34
CA ASP A 78 -8.14 -2.01 21.89
C ASP A 78 -6.69 -2.38 21.55
N PRO A 79 -5.99 -3.14 22.41
CA PRO A 79 -4.59 -3.52 22.18
C PRO A 79 -4.36 -4.31 20.88
N SER A 80 -5.31 -5.17 20.48
CA SER A 80 -5.21 -5.92 19.22
C SER A 80 -5.36 -5.00 18.02
N TRP A 81 -6.23 -4.00 18.12
CA TRP A 81 -6.38 -3.03 17.05
C TRP A 81 -5.17 -2.11 16.93
N PHE A 82 -4.66 -1.61 18.06
CA PHE A 82 -3.43 -0.83 18.10
C PHE A 82 -2.27 -1.58 17.45
N ASP A 83 -2.05 -2.84 17.82
CA ASP A 83 -0.99 -3.68 17.28
C ASP A 83 -1.09 -3.83 15.75
N ARG A 84 -2.29 -4.15 15.23
CA ARG A 84 -2.54 -4.28 13.78
C ARG A 84 -2.29 -2.99 13.01
N ILE A 85 -2.67 -1.83 13.57
CA ILE A 85 -2.44 -0.53 12.92
C ILE A 85 -0.94 -0.21 12.90
N ARG A 86 -0.22 -0.47 14.00
CA ARG A 86 1.24 -0.29 14.05
C ARG A 86 1.95 -1.21 13.06
N GLU A 87 1.51 -2.45 12.91
CA GLU A 87 2.04 -3.39 11.92
C GLU A 87 1.81 -2.88 10.49
N ALA A 88 0.58 -2.47 10.16
CA ALA A 88 0.25 -1.93 8.84
C ALA A 88 1.07 -0.68 8.51
N GLN A 89 1.24 0.24 9.47
CA GLN A 89 2.10 1.41 9.33
C GLN A 89 3.54 1.02 9.05
N ALA A 90 4.09 0.06 9.79
CA ALA A 90 5.47 -0.39 9.63
C ALA A 90 5.69 -1.05 8.25
N LEU A 91 4.72 -1.84 7.76
CA LEU A 91 4.77 -2.45 6.44
C LEU A 91 4.77 -1.38 5.32
N LEU A 92 3.90 -0.37 5.42
CA LEU A 92 3.89 0.74 4.45
C LEU A 92 5.17 1.58 4.50
N TYR A 93 5.70 1.83 5.69
CA TYR A 93 6.95 2.56 5.83
C TYR A 93 8.14 1.79 5.24
N ARG A 94 8.18 0.45 5.39
CA ARG A 94 9.19 -0.38 4.70
C ARG A 94 9.05 -0.31 3.19
N ALA A 95 7.83 -0.41 2.66
CA ALA A 95 7.59 -0.25 1.22
C ALA A 95 8.05 1.11 0.71
N TYR A 96 7.79 2.20 1.46
CA TYR A 96 8.30 3.53 1.16
C TYR A 96 9.84 3.58 1.11
N GLN A 97 10.52 2.99 2.09
CA GLN A 97 11.98 2.95 2.13
C GLN A 97 12.58 2.14 0.97
N GLU A 98 11.98 0.98 0.67
CA GLU A 98 12.42 0.11 -0.44
C GLU A 98 12.23 0.78 -1.81
N ALA A 99 11.10 1.45 -2.01
CA ALA A 99 10.86 2.25 -3.21
C ALA A 99 11.82 3.45 -3.25
N GLY A 100 12.06 4.11 -2.11
CA GLY A 100 13.01 5.20 -1.97
C GLY A 100 14.45 4.81 -2.36
N ALA A 101 14.84 3.55 -2.17
CA ALA A 101 16.15 3.06 -2.61
C ALA A 101 16.26 2.85 -4.13
N ARG A 102 15.15 2.81 -4.87
CA ARG A 102 15.08 2.40 -6.29
C ARG A 102 14.39 3.40 -7.20
N HIS A 103 13.95 4.55 -6.68
CA HIS A 103 13.13 5.50 -7.42
C HIS A 103 13.90 6.48 -8.31
N LEU A 104 15.22 6.56 -8.18
CA LEU A 104 16.10 7.40 -9.00
C LEU A 104 16.76 6.59 -10.10
#